data_AF-A0A952WEB6-F1
#
_entry.id   AF-A0A952WEB6-F1
#
_cell.length_a   1.000
_cell.length_b   1.000
_cell.length_c   1.000
_cell.angle_alpha   90.00
_cell.angle_beta   90.00
_cell.angle_gamma   90.00
#
_symmetry.space_group_name_H-M   'P 1'
#
loop_
_entity.id
_entity.type
_entity.pdbx_description
1 polymer ?
#
loop_
_entity_poly.entity_id
_entity_poly.type
_entity_poly.pdbx_seq_one_letter_code
_entity_poly.pdbx_strand_id
1 'polypeptide(L)' 'MAREADPTPGRGDWKSIQDENGVDLSLIRANLRLSPEERLRRADAARRQSLWILTHARRIKPSTPPDR' A
#
# COMPACT_ATOMS: atom_id res chain seq x y z
N MET A 1 -0.09 -32.88 11.32
CA MET A 1 0.61 -31.92 10.44
C MET A 1 -0.12 -30.59 10.55
N ALA A 2 0.35 -29.71 11.44
CA ALA A 2 -0.29 -28.42 11.68
C ALA A 2 0.12 -27.46 10.56
N ARG A 3 -0.87 -26.85 9.90
CA ARG A 3 -0.66 -25.74 8.97
C ARG A 3 -0.07 -24.58 9.78
N GLU A 4 1.17 -24.20 9.52
CA GLU A 4 1.75 -22.95 10.01
C GLU A 4 0.83 -21.83 9.56
N ALA A 5 0.16 -21.22 10.53
CA ALA A 5 -0.64 -20.03 10.31
C ALA A 5 0.32 -18.91 9.90
N ASP A 6 0.15 -18.41 8.68
CA ASP A 6 0.80 -17.21 8.19
C ASP A 6 0.62 -16.10 9.24
N PRO A 7 1.70 -15.50 9.76
CA PRO A 7 1.58 -14.51 10.83
C PRO A 7 0.75 -13.34 10.32
N THR A 8 -0.35 -13.07 11.00
CA THR A 8 -1.26 -11.95 10.72
C THR A 8 -0.44 -10.66 10.61
N PRO A 9 -0.47 -9.93 9.47
CA PRO A 9 0.28 -8.69 9.34
C PRO A 9 -0.43 -7.64 10.20
N GLY A 10 0.11 -7.39 11.40
CA GLY A 10 -0.44 -6.36 12.29
C GLY A 10 -0.28 -6.60 13.78
N ARG A 11 0.28 -7.73 14.23
CA ARG A 11 0.64 -7.96 15.65
C ARG A 11 2.15 -8.18 15.86
N GLY A 12 2.96 -7.58 15.00
CA GLY A 12 4.39 -7.42 15.21
C GLY A 12 4.68 -5.94 15.52
N ASP A 13 5.43 -5.72 16.58
CA ASP A 13 6.15 -4.50 16.91
C ASP A 13 6.63 -3.76 15.66
N TRP A 14 5.89 -2.69 15.32
CA TRP A 14 6.14 -1.74 14.23
C TRP A 14 7.58 -1.19 14.24
N LYS A 15 8.27 -1.25 15.38
CA LYS A 15 9.70 -0.95 15.54
C LYS A 15 10.63 -1.88 14.76
N SER A 16 10.30 -3.16 14.57
CA SER A 16 11.13 -4.14 13.81
C SER A 16 11.13 -3.90 12.30
N ILE A 17 10.19 -3.09 11.83
CA ILE A 17 9.96 -2.77 10.42
C ILE A 17 10.68 -1.48 10.01
N GLN A 18 11.05 -0.65 10.99
CA GLN A 18 11.70 0.64 10.79
C GLN A 18 13.23 0.54 10.88
N ASP A 19 13.93 1.47 10.23
CA ASP A 19 15.37 1.66 10.42
C ASP A 19 15.68 2.49 11.68
N GLU A 20 16.97 2.77 11.90
CA GLU A 20 17.45 3.56 13.05
C GLU A 20 16.88 4.99 13.09
N ASN A 21 16.40 5.50 11.96
CA ASN A 21 15.79 6.82 11.82
C ASN A 21 14.25 6.78 11.84
N GLY A 22 13.65 5.59 12.06
CA GLY A 22 12.20 5.41 12.07
C GLY A 22 11.57 5.26 10.68
N VAL A 23 12.37 5.07 9.61
CA VAL A 23 11.86 4.91 8.25
C VAL A 23 11.33 3.49 8.05
N ASP A 24 10.07 3.35 7.67
CA ASP A 24 9.46 2.06 7.35
C ASP A 24 10.10 1.46 6.09
N LEU A 25 10.81 0.34 6.27
CA LEU A 25 11.48 -0.39 5.19
C LEU A 25 10.67 -1.57 4.65
N SER A 26 9.44 -1.81 5.15
CA SER A 26 8.61 -2.96 4.74
C SER A 26 8.43 -3.04 3.23
N LEU A 27 8.15 -1.91 2.58
CA LEU A 27 7.92 -1.84 1.15
C LEU A 27 9.18 -2.17 0.35
N ILE A 28 10.33 -1.67 0.79
CA ILE A 28 11.63 -1.93 0.14
C ILE A 28 11.97 -3.41 0.29
N ARG A 29 11.87 -3.95 1.51
CA ARG A 29 12.14 -5.36 1.81
C ARG A 29 11.19 -6.29 1.03
N ALA A 30 9.92 -5.94 0.92
CA ALA A 30 8.95 -6.69 0.11
C ALA A 30 9.32 -6.68 -1.38
N ASN A 31 9.74 -5.54 -1.93
CA ASN A 31 10.15 -5.44 -3.33
C ASN A 31 11.46 -6.15 -3.65
N LEU A 32 12.39 -6.26 -2.69
CA LEU A 32 13.63 -7.01 -2.88
C LEU A 32 13.40 -8.52 -3.06
N ARG A 33 12.29 -9.05 -2.55
CA ARG A 33 11.89 -10.46 -2.71
C ARG A 33 11.27 -10.76 -4.07
N LEU A 34 10.93 -9.74 -4.86
CA LEU A 34 10.29 -9.88 -6.15
C LEU A 34 11.32 -9.91 -7.28
N SER A 35 11.04 -10.74 -8.29
CA SER A 35 11.78 -10.68 -9.54
C SER A 35 11.58 -9.32 -10.23
N PRO A 36 12.47 -8.90 -11.14
CA PRO A 36 12.29 -7.65 -11.89
C PRO A 36 10.94 -7.56 -12.60
N GLU A 37 10.45 -8.67 -13.16
CA GLU A 37 9.18 -8.74 -13.87
C GLU A 37 7.97 -8.63 -12.93
N GLU A 38 8.05 -9.22 -11.75
CA GLU A 38 7.00 -9.12 -10.73
C GLU A 38 6.90 -7.69 -10.18
N ARG A 39 8.03 -7.01 -10.01
CA ARG A 39 8.05 -5.57 -9.65
C ARG A 39 7.36 -4.74 -10.71
N LEU A 40 7.66 -4.97 -11.99
CA LEU A 40 7.01 -4.26 -13.11
C LEU A 40 5.50 -4.50 -13.13
N ARG A 41 5.05 -5.76 -12.98
CA ARG A 41 3.62 -6.09 -12.92
C ARG A 41 2.91 -5.41 -11.75
N ARG A 42 3.53 -5.41 -10.56
CA ARG A 42 2.98 -4.76 -9.37
C ARG A 42 2.91 -3.24 -9.52
N ALA A 43 3.93 -2.62 -10.11
CA ALA A 43 3.94 -1.19 -10.38
C ALA A 43 2.85 -0.78 -11.39
N ASP A 44 2.65 -1.57 -12.46
CA ASP A 44 1.60 -1.30 -13.44
C ASP A 44 0.19 -1.44 -12.82
N ALA A 45 -0.03 -2.45 -11.99
CA ALA A 45 -1.30 -2.62 -11.27
C ALA A 45 -1.60 -1.41 -10.35
N ALA A 46 -0.61 -0.97 -9.56
CA ALA A 46 -0.73 0.20 -8.70
C ALA A 46 -1.01 1.48 -9.51
N ARG A 47 -0.32 1.68 -10.64
CA ARG A 47 -0.58 2.81 -11.55
C ARG A 47 -2.03 2.82 -12.04
N ARG A 48 -2.54 1.68 -12.52
CA ARG A 48 -3.93 1.56 -13.01
C ARG A 48 -4.94 1.90 -11.92
N GLN A 49 -4.70 1.42 -10.70
CA GLN A 49 -5.55 1.72 -9.55
C GLN A 49 -5.56 3.23 -9.24
N SER A 50 -4.39 3.87 -9.17
CA SER A 50 -4.30 5.31 -8.92
C SER A 50 -4.99 6.14 -10.01
N LEU A 51 -4.84 5.76 -11.28
CA LEU A 51 -5.54 6.43 -12.38
C LEU A 51 -7.06 6.26 -12.27
N TRP A 52 -7.52 5.06 -11.88
CA TRP A 52 -8.95 4.82 -11.63
C TRP A 52 -9.46 5.75 -10.52
N ILE A 53 -8.76 5.83 -9.39
CA ILE A 53 -9.12 6.72 -8.27
C ILE A 53 -9.18 8.17 -8.75
N LEU A 54 -8.15 8.69 -9.42
CA LEU A 54 -8.12 10.08 -9.90
C LEU A 54 -9.26 10.40 -10.86
N THR A 55 -9.60 9.44 -11.74
CA THR A 55 -10.69 9.58 -12.70
C THR A 55 -12.04 9.68 -12.01
N HIS A 56 -12.25 8.90 -10.94
CA HIS A 56 -13.54 8.78 -10.27
C HIS A 56 -13.70 9.72 -9.06
N ALA A 57 -12.61 10.14 -8.43
CA ALA A 57 -12.61 11.10 -7.32
C ALA A 57 -13.16 12.47 -7.74
N ARG A 58 -12.93 12.88 -9.00
CA ARG A 58 -13.48 14.14 -9.56
C ARG A 58 -15.01 14.20 -9.62
N ARG A 59 -15.74 13.08 -9.46
CA ARG A 59 -17.22 13.07 -9.44
C ARG A 59 -17.82 13.51 -8.11
N ILE A 60 -17.05 13.53 -7.02
CA ILE A 60 -17.53 13.97 -5.71
C ILE A 60 -17.27 15.48 -5.61
N LYS A 61 -18.13 16.30 -6.23
CA LYS A 61 -18.15 17.76 -5.93
C LYS A 61 -18.61 17.95 -4.48
N PRO A 62 -18.03 18.88 -3.72
CA PRO A 62 -18.63 19.29 -2.45
C PRO A 62 -19.98 19.94 -2.75
N SER A 63 -21.04 19.49 -2.08
CA SER A 63 -22.29 20.24 -2.01
C SER A 63 -21.99 21.58 -1.34
N THR A 64 -22.11 22.67 -2.09
CA THR A 64 -22.12 24.03 -1.53
C THR A 64 -23.12 24.08 -0.37
N PRO A 65 -22.73 24.47 0.85
CA PRO A 65 -23.73 24.71 1.89
C PRO A 65 -24.57 25.92 1.46
N PRO A 66 -25.90 25.93 1.68
CA PRO A 66 -26.71 27.09 1.33
C PRO A 66 -26.25 28.30 2.13
N ASP A 67 -26.05 29.43 1.44
CA ASP A 67 -25.78 30.73 2.04
C ASP A 67 -26.84 31.03 3.12
N ARG A 68 -26.38 31.43 4.31
CA ARG A 68 -27.20 31.99 5.38
C ARG A 68 -27.09 33.51 5.37
#